data_AF-M4S4J2-F1
#
_entry.id   AF-M4S4J2-F1
#
_cell.length_a   1.000
_cell.length_b   1.000
_cell.length_c   1.000
_cell.angle_alpha   90.00
_cell.angle_beta   90.00
_cell.angle_gamma   90.00
#
_symmetry.space_group_name_H-M   'P 1'
#
loop_
_entity.id
_entity.type
_entity.pdbx_description
1 polymer ?
#
loop_
_entity_poly.entity_id
_entity_poly.type
_entity_poly.pdbx_seq_one_letter_code
_entity_poly.pdbx_strand_id
1 'polypeptide(L)' 'MLGAELGLPVAHLDNHASYIDHWLKLLRDDDRAILTAAAKAEEASSLLLKLGGRELADAIDDASAAAMAA' A
#
# COMPACT_ATOMS: atom_id res chain seq x y z
N MET A 1 -1.41 -0.39 -2.38
CA MET A 1 -0.53 -1.42 -1.78
C MET A 1 -1.29 -2.19 -0.72
N LEU A 2 -1.58 -1.63 0.46
CA LEU A 2 -2.21 -2.37 1.58
C LEU A 2 -3.50 -3.14 1.23
N GLY A 3 -4.46 -2.54 0.52
CA GLY A 3 -5.69 -3.24 0.16
C GLY A 3 -5.46 -4.46 -0.73
N ALA A 4 -4.47 -4.42 -1.62
CA ALA A 4 -4.08 -5.56 -2.46
C ALA A 4 -3.41 -6.65 -1.63
N GLU A 5 -2.49 -6.27 -0.73
CA GLU A 5 -1.79 -7.19 0.18
C GLU A 5 -2.75 -7.93 1.12
N LEU A 6 -3.85 -7.28 1.51
CA LEU A 6 -4.88 -7.86 2.37
C LEU A 6 -6.03 -8.52 1.58
N GLY A 7 -5.98 -8.55 0.25
CA GLY A 7 -7.04 -9.10 -0.59
C GLY A 7 -8.40 -8.37 -0.45
N LEU A 8 -8.38 -7.09 -0.06
CA LEU A 8 -9.61 -6.31 0.09
C LEU A 8 -10.24 -6.04 -1.28
N PRO A 9 -11.59 -6.06 -1.37
CA PRO A 9 -12.28 -5.69 -2.59
C PRO A 9 -11.90 -4.27 -3.02
N VAL A 10 -11.67 -4.08 -4.32
CA VAL A 10 -11.56 -2.74 -4.92
C VAL A 10 -12.97 -2.16 -5.02
N ALA A 11 -13.54 -1.81 -3.87
CA ALA A 11 -14.84 -1.17 -3.80
C ALA A 11 -14.70 0.32 -4.17
N HIS A 12 -15.75 0.90 -4.76
CA HIS A 12 -15.85 2.34 -4.85
C HIS A 12 -15.86 2.92 -3.43
N LEU A 13 -14.84 3.72 -3.13
CA LEU A 13 -14.84 4.55 -1.94
C LEU A 13 -15.75 5.74 -2.24
N ASP A 14 -16.93 5.77 -1.62
CA ASP A 14 -17.86 6.90 -1.65
C ASP A 14 -17.29 8.06 -0.82
N ASN A 15 -16.14 8.57 -1.25
CA ASN A 15 -15.59 9.81 -0.75
C ASN A 15 -15.89 10.88 -1.80
N HIS A 16 -16.61 11.92 -1.40
CA HIS A 16 -16.81 13.11 -2.22
C HIS A 16 -15.44 13.58 -2.71
N ALA A 17 -15.28 13.73 -4.04
CA ALA A 17 -14.03 14.01 -4.73
C ALA A 17 -13.41 15.40 -4.44
N SER A 18 -13.69 15.99 -3.28
CA SER A 18 -13.23 17.30 -2.84
C SER A 18 -11.71 17.42 -2.80
N TYR A 19 -10.99 16.31 -2.66
CA TYR A 19 -9.53 16.28 -2.68
C TYR A 19 -8.93 16.37 -4.10
N ILE A 20 -9.67 16.02 -5.16
CA ILE A 20 -9.13 15.97 -6.54
C ILE A 20 -8.66 17.35 -6.99
N ASP A 21 -9.41 18.41 -6.69
CA ASP A 21 -9.02 19.78 -7.03
C ASP A 21 -7.68 20.17 -6.37
N HIS A 22 -7.46 19.74 -5.12
CA HIS A 22 -6.22 20.01 -4.40
C HIS A 22 -5.03 19.23 -5.00
N TRP A 23 -5.24 17.96 -5.38
CA TRP A 23 -4.22 17.17 -6.07
C TRP A 23 -3.86 17.75 -7.43
N LEU A 24 -4.85 18.24 -8.20
CA LEU A 24 -4.60 18.87 -9.49
C LEU A 24 -3.86 20.21 -9.39
N LYS A 25 -4.03 20.95 -8.28
CA LYS A 25 -3.22 22.14 -7.98
C LYS A 25 -1.79 21.74 -7.64
N LEU A 26 -1.63 20.82 -6.70
CA LEU A 26 -0.32 20.31 -6.27
C LEU A 26 0.51 19.78 -7.46
N LEU A 27 -0.11 19.00 -8.36
CA LEU A 27 0.60 18.43 -9.51
C LEU A 27 0.93 19.45 -10.59
N ARG A 28 0.19 20.56 -10.69
CA ARG A 28 0.56 21.67 -11.59
C ARG A 28 1.76 22.46 -11.08
N ASP A 29 1.90 22.55 -9.76
CA ASP A 29 2.99 23.29 -9.11
C ASP A 29 4.25 22.41 -9.00
N ASP A 30 4.09 21.08 -8.84
CA ASP A 30 5.18 20.11 -8.75
C ASP A 30 4.78 18.75 -9.35
N ASP A 31 5.26 18.48 -10.57
CA ASP A 31 5.06 17.20 -11.27
C ASP A 31 5.64 15.99 -10.50
N ARG A 32 6.60 16.21 -9.59
CA ARG A 32 7.22 15.14 -8.79
C ARG A 32 6.45 14.83 -7.51
N ALA A 33 5.43 15.63 -7.16
CA ALA A 33 4.62 15.42 -5.96
C ALA A 33 3.97 14.03 -5.95
N ILE A 34 3.64 13.47 -7.12
CA ILE A 34 3.10 12.11 -7.24
C ILE A 34 4.08 11.04 -6.76
N LEU A 35 5.39 11.21 -7.02
CA LEU A 35 6.43 10.26 -6.59
C LEU A 35 6.61 10.32 -5.08
N THR A 36 6.61 11.53 -4.52
CA THR A 36 6.67 11.74 -3.06
C THR A 36 5.45 11.14 -2.37
N ALA A 37 4.25 11.34 -2.93
CA ALA A 37 3.02 10.76 -2.42
C ALA A 37 3.05 9.22 -2.48
N ALA A 38 3.54 8.64 -3.58
CA ALA A 38 3.69 7.20 -3.73
C ALA A 38 4.66 6.61 -2.70
N ALA A 39 5.84 7.21 -2.53
CA ALA A 39 6.83 6.77 -1.54
C ALA A 39 6.27 6.79 -0.11
N LYS A 40 5.52 7.85 0.24
CA LYS A 40 4.85 7.94 1.55
C LYS A 40 3.75 6.89 1.73
N ALA A 41 2.98 6.61 0.68
CA ALA A 41 1.95 5.58 0.72
C ALA A 41 2.56 4.18 0.89
N GLU A 42 3.70 3.91 0.23
CA GLU A 42 4.47 2.67 0.38
C GLU A 42 5.00 2.51 1.82
N GLU A 43 5.65 3.56 2.35
CA GLU A 43 6.18 3.58 3.73
C GLU A 43 5.08 3.29 4.75
N ALA A 44 3.93 3.97 4.63
CA ALA A 44 2.78 3.75 5.51
C ALA A 44 2.23 2.32 5.40
N SER A 45 2.11 1.79 4.18
CA SER A 45 1.61 0.42 3.98
C SER A 45 2.56 -0.62 4.57
N SER A 46 3.87 -0.45 4.36
CA SER A 46 4.92 -1.31 4.92
C SER A 46 4.86 -1.30 6.44
N LEU A 47 4.73 -0.13 7.06
CA LEU A 47 4.59 -0.02 8.52
C LEU A 47 3.36 -0.79 9.04
N LEU A 48 2.21 -0.62 8.39
CA LEU A 48 0.97 -1.30 8.81
C LEU A 48 1.07 -2.82 8.66
N LEU A 49 1.70 -3.33 7.60
CA LEU A 49 1.91 -4.77 7.41
C LEU A 49 2.85 -5.36 8.47
N LYS A 50 3.93 -4.64 8.80
CA LYS A 50 4.86 -5.02 9.87
C LYS A 50 4.15 -5.09 11.22
N LEU A 51 3.40 -4.05 11.58
CA LEU A 51 2.62 -4.02 12.82
C LEU A 51 1.49 -5.05 12.84
N GLY A 52 0.93 -5.37 11.67
CA GLY A 52 -0.09 -6.40 11.49
C GLY A 52 0.43 -7.84 11.57
N GLY A 53 1.73 -8.05 11.83
CA GLY A 53 2.32 -9.38 11.97
C GLY A 53 2.51 -10.12 10.64
N ARG A 54 2.41 -9.43 9.50
CA ARG A 54 2.50 -10.06 8.18
C ARG A 54 3.91 -10.55 7.85
N GLU A 55 4.96 -9.87 8.33
CA GLU A 55 6.35 -10.33 8.19
C GLU A 55 6.57 -11.73 8.82
N LEU A 56 5.88 -12.03 9.93
CA LEU A 56 5.97 -13.35 10.57
C LEU A 56 5.20 -14.41 9.78
N ALA A 57 4.02 -14.05 9.25
CA ALA A 57 3.21 -14.95 8.43
C ALA A 57 3.94 -15.33 7.13
N ASP A 58 4.51 -14.35 6.43
CA ASP A 58 5.24 -14.58 5.17
C ASP A 58 6.53 -15.40 5.42
N ALA A 59 7.24 -15.18 6.54
CA ALA A 59 8.41 -15.97 6.92
C ALA A 59 8.07 -17.44 7.25
N ILE A 60 6.89 -17.69 7.84
CA ILE A 60 6.40 -19.05 8.11
C ILE A 60 6.00 -19.74 6.80
N ASP A 61 5.32 -19.02 5.90
CA ASP A 61 4.91 -19.54 4.60
C ASP A 61 6.12 -19.90 3.72
N ASP A 62 7.15 -19.04 3.65
CA ASP A 62 8.39 -19.30 2.92
C ASP A 62 9.15 -20.51 3.49
N ALA A 63 9.25 -20.63 4.82
CA ALA A 63 9.88 -21.76 5.47
C ALA A 63 9.13 -23.07 5.22
N SER A 64 7.79 -23.03 5.23
CA SER A 64 6.93 -24.16 4.91
C SER A 64 7.05 -24.58 3.44
N ALA A 65 7.13 -23.63 2.52
CA ALA A 65 7.35 -23.89 1.09
C ALA A 65 8.73 -24.51 0.82
N ALA A 66 9.78 -24.01 1.48
CA ALA A 66 11.13 -24.56 1.38
C ALA A 66 11.23 -25.98 1.95
N ALA A 67 10.54 -26.27 3.05
CA ALA A 67 10.50 -27.60 3.66
C ALA A 67 9.76 -28.64 2.78
N MET A 68 8.73 -28.21 2.04
CA MET A 68 8.00 -29.06 1.10
C MET A 68 8.78 -29.37 -0.20
N ALA A 69 9.80 -28.58 -0.52
CA ALA A 69 10.61 -28.72 -1.72
C ALA A 69 11.88 -29.60 -1.52
N ALA A 70 12.16 -30.02 -0.28
CA ALA A 70 13.32 -30.84 0.11
C ALA A 70 12.94 -32.32 0.34
#